data_AF-A0AA37Q733-F1
#
_entry.id   AF-A0AA37Q733-F1
#
_cell.length_a   1.000
_cell.length_b   1.000
_cell.length_c   1.000
_cell.angle_alpha   90.00
_cell.angle_beta   90.00
_cell.angle_gamma   90.00
#
_symmetry.space_group_name_H-M   'P 1'
#
loop_
_entity.id
_entity.type
_entity.pdbx_description
1 polymer ?
#
loop_
_entity_poly.entity_id
_entity_poly.type
_entity_poly.pdbx_seq_one_letter_code
_entity_poly.pdbx_strand_id
1 'polypeptide(L)'
;MSKPRSAGQMLVSTGAVLAILSLAGFGLCLVFQWPSQFVLGAVADAKVTLADVVTGTVLSPPLAPWVILVVATRLAGSRRWWGTVATAVLCVLGVVFAIGGWGEAFGPANPAVPRAVLLTGGIVWMLLGLSLPTFGLRALLARRRG
;
A
#
# COMPACT_ATOMS: atom_id res chain seq x y z
N MET A 1 -16.46 -16.32 24.25
CA MET A 1 -15.07 -15.81 24.09
C MET A 1 -14.49 -16.36 22.79
N SER A 2 -14.18 -15.51 21.80
CA SER A 2 -13.57 -15.95 20.54
C SER A 2 -12.07 -16.24 20.73
N LYS A 3 -11.58 -17.35 20.16
CA LYS A 3 -10.15 -17.70 20.18
C LYS A 3 -9.31 -16.58 19.52
N PRO A 4 -8.17 -16.17 20.11
CA PRO A 4 -7.33 -15.11 19.54
C PRO A 4 -6.80 -15.52 18.16
N ARG A 5 -6.83 -14.58 17.20
CA ARG A 5 -6.34 -14.79 15.83
C ARG A 5 -4.82 -15.01 15.84
N SER A 6 -4.34 -15.94 15.00
CA SER A 6 -2.89 -16.17 14.85
C SER A 6 -2.22 -15.02 14.08
N ALA A 7 -0.90 -14.84 14.27
CA ALA A 7 -0.15 -13.81 13.56
C ALA A 7 -0.26 -13.92 12.02
N GLY A 8 -0.34 -15.15 11.49
CA GLY A 8 -0.57 -15.37 10.06
C GLY A 8 -1.97 -14.94 9.60
N GLN A 9 -3.01 -15.18 10.41
CA GLN A 9 -4.37 -14.69 10.12
C GLN A 9 -4.43 -13.16 10.17
N MET A 10 -3.73 -12.54 11.12
CA MET A 10 -3.62 -11.08 11.19
C MET A 10 -2.90 -10.53 9.97
N LEU A 11 -1.76 -11.10 9.56
CA LEU A 11 -1.03 -10.69 8.36
C LEU A 11 -1.89 -10.75 7.10
N VAL A 12 -2.59 -11.87 6.86
CA VAL A 12 -3.45 -12.03 5.68
C VAL A 12 -4.63 -11.05 5.72
N SER A 13 -5.26 -10.87 6.88
CA SER A 13 -6.36 -9.91 7.04
C SER A 13 -5.89 -8.49 6.79
N THR A 14 -4.74 -8.10 7.35
CA THR A 14 -4.11 -6.80 7.13
C THR A 14 -3.75 -6.59 5.66
N GLY A 15 -3.15 -7.57 5.00
CA GLY A 15 -2.82 -7.49 3.57
C GLY A 15 -4.07 -7.30 2.70
N ALA A 16 -5.15 -7.99 3.02
CA ALA A 16 -6.43 -7.84 2.33
C ALA A 16 -7.06 -6.46 2.58
N VAL A 17 -7.05 -5.98 3.82
CA VAL A 17 -7.53 -4.63 4.17
C VAL A 17 -6.70 -3.56 3.46
N LEU A 18 -5.37 -3.71 3.43
CA LEU A 18 -4.47 -2.79 2.73
C LEU A 18 -4.82 -2.77 1.25
N ALA A 19 -5.01 -3.92 0.61
CA ALA A 19 -5.44 -3.97 -0.79
C ALA A 19 -6.77 -3.23 -1.01
N ILE A 20 -7.82 -3.55 -0.24
CA ILE A 20 -9.14 -2.93 -0.40
C ILE A 20 -9.08 -1.41 -0.20
N LEU A 21 -8.43 -0.95 0.88
CA LEU A 21 -8.29 0.48 1.17
C LEU A 21 -7.44 1.20 0.14
N SER A 22 -6.41 0.56 -0.42
CA SER A 22 -5.63 1.12 -1.51
C SER A 22 -6.45 1.26 -2.80
N LEU A 23 -7.38 0.34 -3.09
CA LEU A 23 -8.30 0.43 -4.22
C LEU A 23 -9.28 1.60 -4.05
N ALA A 24 -9.92 1.71 -2.88
CA ALA A 24 -10.84 2.81 -2.58
C ALA A 24 -10.12 4.16 -2.52
N GLY A 25 -8.94 4.18 -1.86
CA GLY A 25 -8.06 5.33 -1.79
C GLY A 25 -7.61 5.78 -3.17
N PHE A 26 -7.32 4.87 -4.10
CA PHE A 26 -7.01 5.21 -5.48
C PHE A 26 -8.17 5.96 -6.17
N GLY A 27 -9.40 5.46 -6.04
CA GLY A 27 -10.58 6.14 -6.59
C GLY A 27 -10.71 7.57 -6.06
N LEU A 28 -10.51 7.77 -4.75
CA LEU A 28 -10.50 9.10 -4.13
C LEU A 28 -9.31 9.95 -4.60
N CYS A 29 -8.12 9.37 -4.75
CA CYS A 29 -6.94 10.04 -5.28
C CYS A 29 -7.17 10.60 -6.69
N LEU A 30 -7.90 9.87 -7.55
CA LEU A 30 -8.29 10.38 -8.87
C LEU A 30 -9.23 11.59 -8.77
N VAL A 31 -10.22 11.53 -7.88
CA VAL A 31 -11.15 12.65 -7.62
C VAL A 31 -10.40 13.88 -7.11
N PHE A 32 -9.44 13.68 -6.21
CA PHE A 32 -8.64 14.76 -5.60
C PHE A 32 -7.35 15.08 -6.36
N GLN A 33 -7.23 14.65 -7.62
CA GLN A 33 -6.13 15.02 -8.51
C GLN A 33 -4.74 14.63 -7.98
N TRP A 34 -4.64 13.64 -7.10
CA TRP A 34 -3.37 13.13 -6.57
C TRP A 34 -2.34 12.78 -7.66
N PRO A 35 -2.71 12.18 -8.81
CA PRO A 35 -1.73 11.87 -9.85
C PRO A 35 -1.07 13.11 -10.49
N SER A 36 -1.63 14.32 -10.32
CA SER A 36 -1.02 15.57 -10.82
C SER A 36 0.39 15.82 -10.25
N GLN A 37 0.70 15.19 -9.11
CA GLN A 37 2.02 15.19 -8.49
C GLN A 37 3.10 14.46 -9.32
N PHE A 38 2.68 13.60 -10.25
CA PHE A 38 3.55 12.72 -11.04
C PHE A 38 3.42 12.97 -12.54
N VAL A 39 3.01 14.17 -12.93
CA VAL A 39 2.98 14.60 -14.34
C VAL A 39 4.42 14.70 -14.84
N LEU A 40 4.71 14.00 -15.93
CA LEU A 40 6.00 14.09 -16.62
C LEU A 40 5.95 15.26 -17.61
N GLY A 41 6.48 16.43 -17.23
CA GLY A 41 6.55 17.62 -18.09
C GLY A 41 6.17 18.93 -17.40
N ALA A 42 6.12 20.04 -18.15
CA ALA A 42 5.98 21.40 -17.63
C ALA A 42 4.54 21.86 -17.33
N VAL A 43 3.52 20.99 -17.44
CA VAL A 43 2.11 21.40 -17.30
C VAL A 43 1.61 21.06 -15.89
N ALA A 44 2.05 21.84 -14.91
CA ALA A 44 1.66 21.70 -13.50
C ALA A 44 0.17 22.03 -13.22
N ASP A 45 -0.59 22.47 -14.23
CA ASP A 45 -2.00 22.88 -14.14
C ASP A 45 -2.99 21.92 -14.83
N ALA A 46 -2.52 20.80 -15.38
CA ALA A 46 -3.40 19.88 -16.09
C ALA A 46 -4.31 19.14 -15.10
N LYS A 47 -5.63 19.37 -15.21
CA LYS A 47 -6.64 18.45 -14.64
C LYS A 47 -6.36 17.06 -15.19
N VAL A 48 -5.81 16.19 -14.36
CA VAL A 48 -5.52 14.80 -14.73
C VAL A 48 -6.84 14.07 -14.91
N THR A 49 -7.02 13.53 -16.10
CA THR A 49 -8.15 12.69 -16.49
C THR A 49 -7.74 11.21 -16.50
N LEU A 50 -8.74 10.32 -16.56
CA LEU A 50 -8.51 8.89 -16.78
C LEU A 50 -7.77 8.63 -18.10
N ALA A 51 -7.97 9.48 -19.11
CA ALA A 51 -7.27 9.36 -20.39
C ALA A 51 -5.75 9.54 -20.22
N ASP A 52 -5.31 10.44 -19.34
CA ASP A 52 -3.88 10.70 -19.08
C ASP A 52 -3.17 9.50 -18.42
N VAL A 53 -3.90 8.72 -17.63
CA VAL A 53 -3.40 7.46 -17.06
C VAL A 53 -3.25 6.39 -18.15
N VAL A 54 -4.17 6.36 -19.12
CA VAL A 54 -4.15 5.38 -20.22
C VAL A 54 -3.11 5.74 -21.29
N THR A 55 -2.91 7.03 -21.55
CA THR A 55 -1.92 7.51 -22.53
C THR A 55 -0.51 7.59 -21.96
N GLY A 56 -0.33 7.38 -20.65
CA GLY A 56 0.97 7.29 -19.99
C GLY A 56 1.64 8.64 -19.72
N THR A 57 0.89 9.75 -19.75
CA THR A 57 1.40 11.09 -19.42
C THR A 57 1.46 11.35 -17.91
N VAL A 58 0.83 10.46 -17.13
CA VAL A 58 0.80 10.47 -15.67
C VAL A 58 1.16 9.09 -15.15
N LEU A 59 2.05 9.01 -14.16
CA LEU A 59 2.34 7.73 -13.50
C LEU A 59 1.07 7.23 -12.79
N SER A 60 0.57 6.07 -13.21
CA SER A 60 -0.46 5.35 -12.47
C SER A 60 0.03 5.10 -11.04
N PRO A 61 -0.87 4.94 -10.04
CA PRO A 61 -0.46 4.39 -8.76
C PRO A 61 0.35 3.12 -8.97
N PRO A 62 1.24 2.77 -8.05
CA PRO A 62 2.19 1.69 -8.25
C PRO A 62 1.48 0.32 -8.36
N LEU A 63 1.02 -0.01 -9.58
CA LEU A 63 0.29 -1.20 -9.96
C LEU A 63 1.10 -2.46 -9.64
N ALA A 64 2.41 -2.41 -9.89
CA ALA A 64 3.32 -3.50 -9.59
C ALA A 64 3.35 -3.83 -8.08
N PRO A 65 3.62 -2.87 -7.16
CA PRO A 65 3.44 -3.08 -5.71
C PRO A 65 2.07 -3.61 -5.32
N TRP A 66 1.01 -3.19 -6.00
CA TRP A 66 -0.34 -3.65 -5.72
C TRP A 66 -0.58 -5.12 -6.11
N VAL A 67 -0.14 -5.53 -7.30
CA VAL A 67 -0.17 -6.92 -7.75
C VAL A 67 0.66 -7.80 -6.82
N ILE A 68 1.85 -7.34 -6.44
CA ILE A 68 2.72 -8.04 -5.49
C ILE A 68 2.02 -8.21 -4.14
N LEU A 69 1.37 -7.17 -3.62
CA LEU A 69 0.60 -7.24 -2.37
C LEU A 69 -0.46 -8.34 -2.42
N VAL A 70 -1.29 -8.36 -3.46
CA VAL A 70 -2.39 -9.32 -3.59
C VAL A 70 -1.87 -10.75 -3.68
N VAL A 71 -0.90 -10.99 -4.56
CA VAL A 71 -0.30 -12.31 -4.78
C VAL A 71 0.39 -12.79 -3.51
N ALA A 72 1.21 -11.95 -2.88
CA ALA A 72 1.93 -12.29 -1.66
C ALA A 72 0.97 -12.52 -0.47
N THR A 73 -0.09 -11.73 -0.34
CA THR A 73 -1.14 -11.93 0.69
C THR A 73 -1.80 -13.29 0.55
N ARG A 74 -2.13 -13.70 -0.68
CA ARG A 74 -2.69 -15.03 -0.97
C ARG A 74 -1.72 -16.15 -0.64
N LEU A 75 -0.46 -16.00 -1.04
CA LEU A 75 0.58 -17.01 -0.83
C LEU A 75 1.03 -17.12 0.63
N ALA A 76 0.97 -16.03 1.41
CA ALA A 76 1.38 -16.00 2.81
C ALA A 76 0.58 -16.96 3.71
N GLY A 77 -0.63 -17.36 3.31
CA GLY A 77 -1.40 -18.39 3.99
C GLY A 77 -0.85 -19.82 3.82
N SER A 78 0.04 -20.05 2.84
CA SER A 78 0.58 -21.38 2.55
C SER A 78 1.55 -21.86 3.63
N ARG A 79 1.48 -23.16 3.97
CA ARG A 79 2.45 -23.85 4.84
C ARG A 79 3.73 -24.24 4.10
N ARG A 80 3.75 -24.17 2.77
CA ARG A 80 4.94 -24.47 1.96
C ARG A 80 5.95 -23.32 2.03
N TRP A 81 7.16 -23.57 1.53
CA TRP A 81 8.25 -22.58 1.48
C TRP A 81 7.84 -21.25 0.83
N TRP A 82 6.95 -21.29 -0.17
CA TRP A 82 6.35 -20.12 -0.81
C TRP A 82 5.64 -19.18 0.17
N GLY A 83 5.03 -19.69 1.25
CA GLY A 83 4.39 -18.84 2.25
C GLY A 83 5.39 -18.04 3.09
N THR A 84 6.59 -18.59 3.32
CA THR A 84 7.70 -17.88 3.98
C THR A 84 8.22 -16.77 3.07
N VAL A 85 8.45 -17.07 1.79
CA VAL A 85 8.89 -16.07 0.80
C VAL A 85 7.86 -14.95 0.66
N ALA A 86 6.58 -15.30 0.50
CA ALA A 86 5.50 -14.33 0.41
C ALA A 86 5.39 -13.44 1.66
N THR A 87 5.59 -14.01 2.86
CA THR A 87 5.63 -13.24 4.11
C THR A 87 6.79 -12.24 4.12
N ALA A 88 7.99 -12.65 3.69
CA ALA A 88 9.13 -11.74 3.59
C ALA A 88 8.87 -10.60 2.59
N VAL A 89 8.27 -10.92 1.44
CA VAL A 89 7.86 -9.92 0.43
C VAL A 89 6.86 -8.92 1.03
N LEU A 90 5.85 -9.38 1.78
CA LEU A 90 4.90 -8.50 2.46
C LEU A 90 5.57 -7.59 3.49
N CYS A 91 6.59 -8.07 4.22
CA CYS A 91 7.36 -7.23 5.13
C CYS A 91 8.06 -6.09 4.40
N VAL A 92 8.77 -6.40 3.30
CA VAL A 92 9.47 -5.41 2.48
C VAL A 92 8.48 -4.40 1.90
N LEU A 93 7.37 -4.89 1.35
CA LEU A 93 6.34 -4.05 0.77
C LEU A 93 5.68 -3.13 1.81
N GLY A 94 5.49 -3.62 3.04
CA GLY A 94 5.01 -2.80 4.15
C GLY A 94 5.94 -1.63 4.48
N VAL A 95 7.26 -1.85 4.45
CA VAL A 95 8.26 -0.77 4.60
C VAL A 95 8.15 0.23 3.46
N VAL A 96 8.01 -0.22 2.22
CA VAL A 96 7.82 0.66 1.05
C VAL A 96 6.57 1.53 1.23
N PHE A 97 5.44 0.95 1.64
CA PHE A 97 4.22 1.71 1.91
C PHE A 97 4.37 2.67 3.09
N ALA A 98 5.15 2.31 4.11
CA ALA A 98 5.42 3.19 5.23
C ALA A 98 6.23 4.43 4.81
N ILE A 99 7.26 4.24 3.97
CA ILE A 99 8.07 5.33 3.42
C ILE A 99 7.23 6.21 2.49
N GLY A 100 6.43 5.60 1.61
CA GLY A 100 5.52 6.33 0.73
C GLY A 100 4.50 7.16 1.52
N GLY A 101 3.84 6.55 2.51
CA GLY A 101 2.89 7.23 3.37
C GLY A 101 3.52 8.37 4.19
N TRP A 102 4.76 8.19 4.65
CA TRP A 102 5.53 9.27 5.28
C TRP A 102 5.75 10.45 4.33
N GLY A 103 6.16 10.17 3.08
CA GLY A 103 6.34 11.19 2.05
C GLY A 103 5.07 12.00 1.79
N GLU A 104 3.92 11.33 1.71
CA GLU A 104 2.62 12.01 1.54
C GLU A 104 2.25 12.88 2.76
N ALA A 105 2.42 12.32 3.97
CA ALA A 105 2.00 12.98 5.21
C ALA A 105 2.88 14.18 5.58
N PHE A 106 4.19 14.10 5.32
CA PHE A 106 5.17 15.06 5.82
C PHE A 106 5.98 15.75 4.73
N GLY A 107 5.79 15.37 3.47
CA GLY A 107 6.40 16.05 2.33
C GLY A 107 5.86 17.47 2.11
N PRO A 108 6.49 18.23 1.20
CA PRO A 108 6.04 19.57 0.82
C PRO A 108 4.58 19.57 0.37
N ALA A 109 3.85 20.65 0.66
CA ALA A 109 2.47 20.78 0.21
C ALA A 109 2.42 20.83 -1.32
N ASN A 110 1.52 20.04 -1.93
CA ASN A 110 1.22 20.15 -3.35
C ASN A 110 -0.02 21.07 -3.52
N PRO A 111 0.05 22.12 -4.34
CA PRO A 111 -1.05 23.06 -4.53
C PRO A 111 -2.28 22.44 -5.20
N ALA A 112 -2.12 21.34 -5.94
CA ALA A 112 -3.20 20.66 -6.67
C ALA A 112 -3.98 19.65 -5.81
N VAL A 113 -3.47 19.25 -4.63
CA VAL A 113 -4.09 18.21 -3.80
C VAL A 113 -4.36 18.75 -2.39
N PRO A 114 -5.60 18.66 -1.88
CA PRO A 114 -5.92 19.13 -0.53
C PRO A 114 -5.02 18.48 0.53
N ARG A 115 -4.39 19.29 1.39
CA ARG A 115 -3.45 18.79 2.40
C ARG A 115 -4.05 17.76 3.35
N ALA A 116 -5.34 17.89 3.67
CA ALA A 116 -6.07 16.92 4.48
C ALA A 116 -6.09 15.52 3.85
N VAL A 117 -6.19 15.43 2.51
CA VAL A 117 -6.18 14.16 1.77
C VAL A 117 -4.79 13.52 1.85
N LEU A 118 -3.73 14.30 1.62
CA LEU A 118 -2.34 13.83 1.70
C LEU A 118 -1.98 13.37 3.11
N LEU A 119 -2.36 14.13 4.14
CA LEU A 119 -2.10 13.78 5.53
C LEU A 119 -2.84 12.50 5.93
N THR A 120 -4.14 12.44 5.65
CA THR A 120 -4.97 11.27 6.02
C THR A 120 -4.51 10.02 5.29
N GLY A 121 -4.31 10.13 3.96
CA GLY A 121 -3.80 9.03 3.14
C GLY A 121 -2.42 8.58 3.63
N GLY A 122 -1.49 9.51 3.79
CA GLY A 122 -0.14 9.22 4.26
C GLY A 122 -0.10 8.49 5.60
N ILE A 123 -0.87 8.96 6.59
CA ILE A 123 -0.95 8.31 7.91
C ILE A 123 -1.55 6.90 7.79
N VAL A 124 -2.64 6.73 7.06
CA VAL A 124 -3.30 5.41 6.91
C VAL A 124 -2.35 4.41 6.25
N TRP A 125 -1.69 4.80 5.16
CA TRP A 125 -0.74 3.95 4.46
C TRP A 125 0.49 3.65 5.31
N MET A 126 0.94 4.61 6.13
CA MET A 126 2.04 4.41 7.06
C MET A 126 1.70 3.38 8.14
N LEU A 127 0.55 3.51 8.79
CA LEU A 127 0.11 2.59 9.85
C LEU A 127 -0.11 1.17 9.31
N LEU A 128 -0.79 1.04 8.17
CA LEU A 128 -1.01 -0.24 7.50
C LEU A 128 0.30 -0.84 7.01
N GLY A 129 1.17 -0.02 6.42
CA GLY A 129 2.51 -0.40 5.96
C GLY A 129 3.36 -0.98 7.10
N LEU A 130 3.40 -0.32 8.27
CA LEU A 130 4.14 -0.77 9.46
C LEU A 130 3.54 -2.02 10.11
N SER A 131 2.24 -2.26 9.94
CA SER A 131 1.58 -3.45 10.49
C SER A 131 1.99 -4.73 9.76
N LEU A 132 2.28 -4.67 8.46
CA LEU A 132 2.75 -5.82 7.66
C LEU A 132 4.07 -6.43 8.17
N PRO A 133 5.19 -5.68 8.35
CA PRO A 133 6.41 -6.24 8.90
C PRO A 133 6.25 -6.69 10.34
N THR A 134 5.41 -6.01 11.14
CA THR A 134 5.13 -6.40 12.53
C THR A 134 4.47 -7.78 12.60
N PHE A 135 3.41 -8.02 11.82
CA PHE A 135 2.73 -9.32 11.79
C PHE A 135 3.51 -10.36 10.99
N GLY A 136 4.19 -9.95 9.93
CA GLY A 136 5.02 -10.81 9.09
C GLY A 136 6.19 -11.39 9.87
N LEU A 137 6.92 -10.58 10.64
CA LEU A 137 7.99 -11.06 11.50
C LEU A 137 7.48 -12.05 12.55
N ARG A 138 6.34 -11.75 13.19
CA ARG A 138 5.69 -12.68 14.14
C ARG A 138 5.29 -14.00 13.46
N ALA A 139 4.76 -13.95 12.25
CA ALA A 139 4.38 -15.14 11.49
C ALA A 139 5.61 -15.97 11.09
N LEU A 140 6.72 -15.34 10.71
CA LEU A 140 7.99 -16.02 10.43
C LEU A 140 8.57 -16.69 11.67
N LEU A 141 8.57 -15.99 12.81
CA LEU A 141 9.04 -16.54 14.08
C LEU A 141 8.20 -17.74 14.54
N ALA A 142 6.87 -17.67 14.37
CA ALA A 142 5.98 -18.78 14.69
C ALA A 142 6.28 -20.03 13.83
N ARG A 143 6.61 -19.85 12.54
CA ARG A 143 6.99 -20.95 11.63
C ARG A 143 8.34 -21.58 11.94
N ARG A 144 9.25 -20.87 12.61
CA ARG A 144 10.56 -21.43 13.02
C ARG A 144 10.47 -22.29 14.29
N ARG A 145 9.40 -22.11 15.07
CA ARG A 145 9.23 -22.75 16.39
C ARG A 145 8.39 -24.03 16.36
N GLY A 146 7.77 -24.36 15.23
CA GLY A 146 6.97 -25.58 15.04
C GLY A 146 7.34 -26.26 13.75
#